data_AF-A0A069IEY5-F1
#
_entry.id   AF-A0A069IEY5-F1
#
_cell.length_a   1.000
_cell.length_b   1.000
_cell.length_c   1.000
_cell.angle_alpha   90.00
_cell.angle_beta   90.00
_cell.angle_gamma   90.00
#
_symmetry.space_group_name_H-M   'P 1'
#
loop_
_entity.id
_entity.type
_entity.pdbx_description
1 polymer ?
#
loop_
_entity_poly.entity_id
_entity_poly.type
_entity_poly.pdbx_seq_one_letter_code
_entity_poly.pdbx_strand_id
1 'polypeptide(L)'
;MIAAVGLLVAAGAYAQTQARQGEVSKAQRMSVCLCVADLLFMAARQRDTGVPRQDVLKKVSQIGGGDPIFLSTATEATNIAYDMPQISPAKLRQFHIARCGTEER
;
A
#
# COMPACT_ATOMS: atom_id res chain seq x y z
N MET A 1 -54.62 -14.06 -20.87
CA MET A 1 -54.14 -12.73 -20.41
C MET A 1 -53.01 -12.98 -19.42
N ILE A 2 -51.85 -12.34 -19.63
CA ILE A 2 -50.58 -12.63 -18.98
C ILE A 2 -50.52 -11.91 -17.64
N ALA A 3 -50.24 -12.64 -16.56
CA ALA A 3 -49.88 -12.09 -15.27
C ALA A 3 -48.39 -11.65 -15.31
N ALA A 4 -48.13 -10.35 -15.20
CA ALA A 4 -46.78 -9.81 -15.14
C ALA A 4 -46.50 -9.29 -13.72
N VAL A 5 -45.69 -10.06 -12.98
CA VAL A 5 -45.05 -9.65 -11.74
C VAL A 5 -43.94 -8.66 -12.09
N GLY A 6 -44.11 -7.40 -11.69
CA GLY A 6 -43.11 -6.35 -11.90
C GLY A 6 -42.41 -5.98 -10.58
N LEU A 7 -41.29 -6.64 -10.31
CA LEU A 7 -40.29 -6.21 -9.33
C LEU A 7 -39.68 -4.88 -9.80
N LEU A 8 -39.97 -3.77 -9.12
CA LEU A 8 -39.24 -2.52 -9.33
C LEU A 8 -38.01 -2.49 -8.41
N VAL A 9 -36.89 -2.74 -9.06
CA VAL A 9 -35.51 -2.73 -8.59
C VAL A 9 -35.16 -1.34 -8.03
N ALA A 10 -34.55 -1.35 -6.85
CA ALA A 10 -33.98 -0.20 -6.17
C ALA A 10 -32.89 0.48 -7.04
N ALA A 11 -33.29 1.49 -7.81
CA ALA A 11 -32.40 2.32 -8.62
C ALA A 11 -31.94 3.59 -7.88
N GLY A 12 -31.65 3.47 -6.57
CA GLY A 12 -31.20 4.60 -5.74
C GLY A 12 -29.72 4.59 -5.36
N ALA A 13 -29.00 3.47 -5.57
CA ALA A 13 -27.66 3.28 -5.00
C ALA A 13 -26.50 3.65 -5.93
N TYR A 14 -26.75 3.91 -7.22
CA TYR A 14 -25.68 4.07 -8.21
C TYR A 14 -25.24 5.51 -8.48
N ALA A 15 -25.93 6.51 -7.91
CA ALA A 15 -25.61 7.92 -8.13
C ALA A 15 -24.65 8.52 -7.06
N GLN A 16 -24.38 7.82 -5.95
CA GLN A 16 -23.54 8.35 -4.86
C GLN A 16 -22.07 7.92 -4.91
N THR A 17 -21.69 7.01 -5.82
CA THR A 17 -20.32 6.47 -5.88
C THR A 17 -19.36 7.29 -6.73
N GLN A 18 -19.85 8.18 -7.61
CA GLN A 18 -18.98 9.05 -8.43
C GLN A 18 -18.41 10.27 -7.67
N ALA A 19 -18.95 10.62 -6.49
CA ALA A 19 -18.47 11.76 -5.69
C ALA A 19 -17.25 11.45 -4.80
N ARG A 20 -16.76 10.20 -4.76
CA ARG A 20 -15.65 9.77 -3.89
C ARG A 20 -14.33 9.47 -4.62
N GLN A 21 -14.13 10.03 -5.81
CA GLN A 21 -12.85 9.94 -6.52
C GLN A 21 -11.98 11.21 -6.37
N GLY A 22 -12.43 12.24 -5.65
CA GLY A 22 -11.80 13.56 -5.63
C GLY A 22 -10.88 13.92 -4.47
N GLU A 23 -10.95 13.27 -3.30
CA GLU A 23 -10.07 13.62 -2.17
C GLU A 23 -9.67 12.37 -1.38
N VAL A 24 -8.48 11.83 -1.68
CA VAL A 24 -7.82 10.96 -0.71
C VAL A 24 -7.46 11.84 0.49
N SER A 25 -8.23 11.68 1.57
CA SER A 25 -8.03 12.42 2.83
C SER A 25 -6.57 12.39 3.23
N LYS A 26 -6.05 13.51 3.77
CA LYS A 26 -4.67 13.61 4.28
C LYS A 26 -4.31 12.45 5.21
N ALA A 27 -5.25 12.03 6.04
CA ALA A 27 -5.09 10.90 6.94
C ALA A 27 -4.87 9.56 6.20
N GLN A 28 -5.57 9.35 5.09
CA GLN A 28 -5.41 8.13 4.28
C GLN A 28 -4.09 8.11 3.52
N ARG A 29 -3.66 9.25 2.95
CA ARG A 29 -2.33 9.39 2.34
C ARG A 29 -1.22 9.13 3.36
N MET A 30 -1.34 9.71 4.55
CA MET A 30 -0.38 9.49 5.63
C MET A 30 -0.37 8.02 6.08
N SER A 31 -1.53 7.38 6.21
CA SER A 31 -1.63 5.97 6.57
C SER A 31 -0.95 5.05 5.55
N VAL A 32 -1.12 5.30 4.25
CA VAL A 32 -0.45 4.53 3.20
C VAL A 32 1.06 4.75 3.28
N CYS A 33 1.50 6.00 3.42
CA CYS A 33 2.92 6.32 3.48
C CYS A 33 3.64 5.71 4.70
N LEU A 34 2.97 5.68 5.87
CA LEU A 34 3.47 4.96 7.05
C LEU A 34 3.57 3.45 6.80
N CYS A 35 2.60 2.86 6.09
CA CYS A 35 2.66 1.45 5.70
C CYS A 35 3.90 1.17 4.83
N VAL A 36 4.19 2.02 3.84
CA VAL A 36 5.39 1.87 2.99
C VAL A 36 6.67 2.01 3.81
N ALA A 37 6.73 2.96 4.75
CA ALA A 37 7.87 3.10 5.66
C ALA A 37 8.12 1.84 6.50
N ASP A 38 7.06 1.17 6.94
CA ASP A 38 7.16 -0.08 7.70
C ASP A 38 7.60 -1.25 6.81
N LEU A 39 7.13 -1.33 5.56
CA LEU A 39 7.63 -2.32 4.59
C LEU A 39 9.13 -2.16 4.33
N LEU A 40 9.60 -0.92 4.15
CA LEU A 40 11.03 -0.59 4.02
C LEU A 40 11.82 -1.06 5.24
N PHE A 41 11.32 -0.77 6.44
CA PHE A 41 11.97 -1.18 7.69
C PHE A 41 12.07 -2.71 7.80
N MET A 42 10.98 -3.42 7.54
CA MET A 42 10.96 -4.88 7.61
C MET A 42 11.90 -5.51 6.58
N ALA A 43 11.87 -5.04 5.33
CA ALA A 43 12.73 -5.57 4.27
C ALA A 43 14.22 -5.33 4.59
N ALA A 44 14.57 -4.13 5.04
CA ALA A 44 15.94 -3.78 5.41
C ALA A 44 16.43 -4.58 6.64
N ARG A 45 15.56 -4.85 7.63
CA ARG A 45 15.92 -5.73 8.76
C ARG A 45 16.25 -7.15 8.29
N GLN A 46 15.47 -7.70 7.38
CA GLN A 46 15.70 -9.05 6.86
C GLN A 46 16.98 -9.11 6.02
N ARG A 47 17.24 -8.08 5.21
CA ARG A 47 18.53 -7.88 4.50
C ARG A 47 19.72 -7.93 5.47
N ASP A 48 19.66 -7.17 6.57
CA ASP A 48 20.76 -7.10 7.55
C ASP A 48 21.00 -8.43 8.29
N THR A 49 19.98 -9.30 8.34
CA THR A 49 20.11 -10.68 8.84
C THR A 49 20.62 -11.67 7.78
N GLY A 50 20.97 -11.20 6.57
CA GLY A 50 21.50 -12.02 5.49
C GLY A 50 20.45 -12.79 4.69
N VAL A 51 19.17 -12.49 4.87
CA VAL A 51 18.10 -13.15 4.10
C VAL A 51 18.18 -12.71 2.63
N PRO A 52 18.04 -13.62 1.65
CA PRO A 52 18.02 -13.25 0.23
C PRO A 52 16.83 -12.37 -0.14
N ARG A 53 17.02 -11.48 -1.13
CA ARG A 53 15.99 -10.55 -1.61
C ARG A 53 14.68 -11.24 -1.98
N GLN A 54 14.74 -12.37 -2.68
CA GLN A 54 13.55 -13.12 -3.14
C GLN A 54 12.74 -13.68 -1.97
N ASP A 55 13.40 -14.15 -0.91
CA ASP A 55 12.73 -14.70 0.26
C ASP A 55 12.05 -13.61 1.08
N VAL A 56 12.67 -12.43 1.15
CA VAL A 56 12.05 -11.24 1.76
C VAL A 56 10.85 -10.79 0.95
N LEU A 57 10.99 -10.67 -0.37
CA LEU A 57 9.88 -10.29 -1.24
C LEU A 57 8.69 -11.24 -1.05
N LYS A 58 8.92 -12.56 -1.04
CA LYS A 58 7.87 -13.55 -0.80
C LYS A 58 7.17 -13.33 0.54
N LYS A 59 7.91 -13.09 1.62
CA LYS A 59 7.36 -12.84 2.96
C LYS A 59 6.56 -11.53 3.02
N VAL A 60 7.13 -10.45 2.50
CA VAL A 60 6.51 -9.12 2.55
C VAL A 60 5.24 -9.10 1.70
N SER A 61 5.26 -9.67 0.50
CA SER A 61 4.10 -9.74 -0.40
C SER A 61 2.90 -10.52 0.16
N GLN A 62 3.14 -11.46 1.09
CA GLN A 62 2.06 -12.21 1.75
C GLN A 62 1.25 -11.36 2.73
N ILE A 63 1.81 -10.24 3.22
CA ILE A 63 1.12 -9.35 4.17
C ILE A 63 -0.14 -8.74 3.55
N GLY A 64 -0.08 -8.40 2.25
CA GLY A 64 -1.20 -7.78 1.54
C GLY A 64 -2.28 -8.75 1.04
N GLY A 65 -2.23 -10.03 1.41
CA GLY A 65 -3.28 -11.00 1.04
C GLY A 65 -3.47 -11.19 -0.47
N GLY A 66 -2.47 -10.85 -1.30
CA GLY A 66 -2.57 -10.92 -2.75
C GLY A 66 -3.10 -9.66 -3.44
N ASP A 67 -3.28 -8.55 -2.72
CA ASP A 67 -3.59 -7.25 -3.33
C ASP A 67 -2.47 -6.83 -4.31
N PRO A 68 -2.77 -6.61 -5.61
CA PRO A 68 -1.78 -6.21 -6.61
C PRO A 68 -1.09 -4.87 -6.31
N ILE A 69 -1.79 -3.90 -5.72
CA ILE A 69 -1.23 -2.60 -5.36
C ILE A 69 -0.25 -2.78 -4.21
N PHE A 70 -0.63 -3.59 -3.22
CA PHE A 70 0.27 -3.94 -2.13
C PHE A 70 1.50 -4.70 -2.63
N LEU A 71 1.33 -5.64 -3.56
CA LEU A 71 2.43 -6.40 -4.16
C LEU A 71 3.44 -5.48 -4.86
N SER A 72 2.96 -4.50 -5.62
CA SER A 72 3.82 -3.49 -6.26
C SER A 72 4.61 -2.71 -5.21
N THR A 73 3.93 -2.25 -4.17
CA THR A 73 4.53 -1.49 -3.05
C THR A 73 5.57 -2.31 -2.28
N ALA A 74 5.25 -3.56 -1.96
CA ALA A 74 6.14 -4.51 -1.30
C ALA A 74 7.40 -4.78 -2.13
N THR A 75 7.24 -4.90 -3.45
CA THR A 75 8.34 -5.10 -4.39
C THR A 75 9.28 -3.90 -4.41
N GLU A 76 8.72 -2.70 -4.53
CA GLU A 76 9.50 -1.46 -4.54
C GLU A 76 10.24 -1.24 -3.21
N ALA A 77 9.55 -1.38 -2.08
CA ALA A 77 10.16 -1.27 -0.75
C ALA A 77 11.30 -2.28 -0.55
N THR A 78 11.11 -3.52 -1.02
CA THR A 78 12.15 -4.55 -0.95
C THR A 78 13.34 -4.20 -1.84
N ASN A 79 13.13 -3.72 -3.07
CA ASN A 79 14.22 -3.31 -3.94
C ASN A 79 15.03 -2.16 -3.34
N ILE A 80 14.36 -1.09 -2.87
CA ILE A 80 15.03 0.05 -2.22
C ILE A 80 15.87 -0.41 -1.03
N ALA A 81 15.31 -1.28 -0.18
CA ALA A 81 16.03 -1.81 0.96
C ALA A 81 17.32 -2.55 0.53
N TYR A 82 17.28 -3.37 -0.52
CA TYR A 82 18.45 -4.13 -0.96
C TYR A 82 19.43 -3.33 -1.84
N ASP A 83 18.96 -2.28 -2.50
CA ASP A 83 19.80 -1.41 -3.34
C ASP A 83 20.57 -0.36 -2.50
N MET A 84 20.16 -0.16 -1.23
CA MET A 84 20.81 0.75 -0.28
C MET A 84 21.35 0.04 0.97
N PRO A 85 22.24 -0.98 0.84
CA PRO A 85 22.74 -1.79 1.96
C PRO A 85 23.45 -0.97 3.04
N GLN A 86 24.04 0.17 2.68
CA GLN A 86 24.75 1.08 3.57
C GLN A 86 23.84 1.90 4.49
N ILE A 87 22.52 1.92 4.24
CA ILE A 87 21.57 2.67 5.05
C ILE A 87 20.88 1.73 6.03
N SER A 88 20.87 2.08 7.31
CA SER A 88 20.22 1.28 8.34
C SER A 88 18.69 1.25 8.16
N PRO A 89 18.01 0.18 8.61
CA PRO A 89 16.55 0.06 8.50
C PRO A 89 15.80 1.24 9.12
N ALA A 90 16.24 1.69 10.31
CA ALA A 90 15.63 2.83 11.00
C ALA A 90 15.77 4.12 10.19
N LYS A 91 16.92 4.32 9.53
CA LYS A 91 17.18 5.51 8.73
C LYS A 91 16.36 5.49 7.42
N LEU A 92 16.23 4.34 6.76
CA LEU A 92 15.32 4.18 5.60
C LEU A 92 13.87 4.51 5.96
N ARG A 93 13.39 4.00 7.10
CA ARG A 93 12.04 4.30 7.62
C ARG A 93 11.85 5.79 7.87
N GLN A 94 12.78 6.43 8.58
CA GLN A 94 12.71 7.86 8.88
C GLN A 94 12.76 8.73 7.63
N PHE A 95 13.60 8.39 6.64
CA PHE A 95 13.63 9.11 5.37
C PHE A 95 12.29 9.05 4.65
N HIS A 96 11.64 7.87 4.62
CA HIS A 96 10.33 7.74 3.99
C HIS A 96 9.26 8.52 4.77
N ILE A 97 9.22 8.41 6.11
CA ILE A 97 8.29 9.18 6.96
C ILE A 97 8.46 10.69 6.77
N ALA A 98 9.70 11.18 6.72
CA ALA A 98 9.98 12.59 6.48
C ALA A 98 9.42 13.03 5.11
N ARG A 99 9.54 12.19 4.08
CA ARG A 99 8.97 12.45 2.75
C ARG A 99 7.45 12.49 2.76
N CYS A 100 6.79 11.65 3.56
CA CYS A 100 5.33 11.64 3.71
C CYS A 100 4.75 13.00 4.12
N GLY A 101 5.50 13.76 4.93
CA GLY A 101 5.11 15.11 5.37
C GLY A 101 5.46 16.23 4.39
N THR A 102 6.30 15.95 3.37
CA THR A 102 6.80 16.97 2.43
C THR A 102 6.21 16.91 1.03
N GLU A 103 5.46 15.85 0.66
CA GLU A 103 4.67 15.78 -0.59
C GLU A 103 3.47 16.75 -0.61
N GLU A 104 3.57 17.85 0.15
CA GLU A 104 2.58 18.90 0.35
C GLU A 104 3.07 20.26 -0.22
N ARG A 105 4.02 20.26 -1.17
CA ARG A 105 4.52 21.48 -1.81
C ARG A 105 4.43 21.47 -3.33
#